data_AF-A0A7C5WP96-F1
#
_entry.id   AF-A0A7C5WP96-F1
#
_cell.length_a   1.000
_cell.length_b   1.000
_cell.length_c   1.000
_cell.angle_alpha   90.00
_cell.angle_beta   90.00
_cell.angle_gamma   90.00
#
_symmetry.space_group_name_H-M   'P 1'
#
loop_
_entity.id
_entity.type
_entity.pdbx_description
1 polymer ?
#
loop_
_entity_poly.entity_id
_entity_poly.type
_entity_poly.pdbx_seq_one_letter_code
_entity_poly.pdbx_strand_id
1 'polypeptide(L)' 'MPLHRIVLEIVFSRPEGLSESKLEEVIRKEYGMNITKSELYHTLMKLELQGLIQVETIGREFLIKPVKT' A
#
# COMPACT_ATOMS: atom_id res chain seq x y z
N MET A 1 4.70 -3.01 14.32
CA MET A 1 3.26 -2.96 13.92
C MET A 1 3.08 -3.85 12.69
N PRO A 2 1.96 -4.56 12.50
CA PRO A 2 1.77 -5.41 11.32
C PRO A 2 1.72 -4.59 10.01
N LEU A 3 2.33 -5.11 8.93
CA LEU A 3 2.45 -4.41 7.65
C LEU A 3 1.10 -3.96 7.08
N HIS A 4 0.06 -4.80 7.16
CA HIS A 4 -1.28 -4.45 6.69
C HIS A 4 -1.86 -3.21 7.37
N ARG A 5 -1.59 -3.00 8.67
CA ARG A 5 -2.08 -1.80 9.38
C ARG A 5 -1.34 -0.56 8.93
N ILE A 6 -0.03 -0.67 8.76
CA ILE A 6 0.83 0.41 8.26
C ILE A 6 0.38 0.83 6.85
N VAL A 7 0.17 -0.14 5.95
CA VAL A 7 -0.30 0.13 4.58
C VAL A 7 -1.64 0.84 4.60
N LEU A 8 -2.61 0.38 5.41
CA LEU A 8 -3.90 1.05 5.53
C LEU A 8 -3.77 2.48 6.06
N GLU A 9 -2.98 2.72 7.10
CA GLU A 9 -2.77 4.06 7.65
C GLU A 9 -2.19 5.03 6.61
N ILE A 10 -1.20 4.57 5.84
CA ILE A 10 -0.56 5.36 4.77
C ILE A 10 -1.55 5.64 3.61
N VAL A 11 -2.34 4.65 3.21
CA VAL A 11 -3.28 4.77 2.08
C VAL A 11 -4.50 5.61 2.46
N PHE A 12 -5.06 5.44 3.66
CA PHE A 12 -6.22 6.22 4.12
C PHE A 12 -5.89 7.67 4.43
N SER A 13 -4.62 7.98 4.73
CA SER A 13 -4.16 9.38 4.83
C SER A 13 -3.94 10.06 3.48
N ARG A 14 -4.04 9.33 2.35
CA ARG A 14 -3.80 9.82 0.98
C ARG A 14 -4.96 9.43 0.05
N PRO A 15 -6.08 10.17 0.08
CA PRO A 15 -7.27 9.84 -0.72
C PRO A 15 -7.02 9.83 -2.24
N GLU A 16 -6.00 10.54 -2.72
CA GLU A 16 -5.54 10.53 -4.11
C GLU A 16 -4.82 9.23 -4.53
N GLY A 17 -4.41 8.43 -3.55
CA GLY A 17 -3.60 7.23 -3.73
C GLY A 17 -2.10 7.52 -3.80
N LEU A 18 -1.30 6.46 -3.85
CA LEU A 18 0.14 6.55 -3.96
C LEU A 18 0.72 5.39 -4.76
N SER A 19 1.88 5.60 -5.39
CA SER A 19 2.56 4.54 -6.11
C SER A 19 3.20 3.51 -5.16
N GLU A 20 3.42 2.31 -5.66
CA GLU A 20 4.19 1.25 -5.00
C GLU A 20 5.53 1.78 -4.45
N SER A 21 6.32 2.43 -5.31
CA SER A 21 7.62 2.99 -4.95
C SER A 21 7.51 4.03 -3.83
N LYS A 22 6.44 4.84 -3.82
CA LYS A 22 6.21 5.82 -2.76
C LYS A 22 5.78 5.16 -1.46
N LEU A 23 4.94 4.13 -1.53
CA LEU A 23 4.52 3.34 -0.38
C LEU A 23 5.72 2.67 0.29
N GLU A 24 6.61 2.04 -0.47
CA GLU A 24 7.85 1.47 0.04
C GLU A 24 8.76 2.52 0.70
N GLU A 25 8.88 3.69 0.08
CA GLU A 25 9.67 4.80 0.63
C GLU A 25 9.12 5.28 1.98
N VAL A 26 7.80 5.47 2.09
CA VAL A 26 7.12 5.91 3.31
C VAL A 26 7.28 4.87 4.43
N ILE A 27 7.05 3.60 4.12
CA ILE A 27 7.22 2.50 5.09
C ILE A 27 8.65 2.48 5.64
N ARG A 28 9.65 2.63 4.77
CA ARG A 28 11.06 2.66 5.19
C ARG A 28 11.38 3.89 6.05
N LYS A 29 10.93 5.07 5.65
CA LYS A 29 11.28 6.34 6.32
C LYS A 29 10.54 6.53 7.65
N GLU A 30 9.25 6.26 7.69
CA GLU A 30 8.40 6.54 8.85
C GLU A 30 8.38 5.39 9.86
N TYR A 31 8.50 4.14 9.37
CA TYR A 31 8.38 2.94 10.21
C TYR A 31 9.69 2.18 10.38
N GLY A 32 10.76 2.58 9.68
CA GLY A 32 12.07 1.91 9.77
C GLY A 32 12.06 0.47 9.25
N MET A 33 11.08 0.10 8.42
CA MET A 33 10.90 -1.26 7.94
C MET A 33 11.46 -1.44 6.52
N ASN A 34 12.30 -2.45 6.34
CA ASN A 34 12.68 -2.95 5.02
C ASN A 34 11.77 -4.13 4.67
N ILE A 35 10.89 -3.92 3.69
CA ILE A 35 9.98 -4.95 3.18
C ILE A 35 10.45 -5.43 1.83
N THR A 36 10.22 -6.70 1.53
CA THR A 36 10.40 -7.26 0.20
C THR A 36 9.18 -6.97 -0.67
N LYS A 37 9.36 -6.96 -2.00
CA LYS A 37 8.23 -6.86 -2.94
C LYS A 37 7.17 -7.95 -2.71
N SER A 38 7.61 -9.17 -2.38
CA SER A 38 6.70 -10.29 -2.10
C SER A 38 5.79 -10.00 -0.91
N GLU A 39 6.35 -9.49 0.20
CA GLU A 39 5.57 -9.11 1.40
C GLU A 39 4.60 -7.98 1.11
N LEU A 40 5.05 -6.98 0.35
CA LEU A 40 4.20 -5.86 -0.07
C LEU A 40 3.05 -6.36 -0.93
N TYR A 41 3.33 -7.13 -1.99
CA TYR A 41 2.31 -7.61 -2.93
C TYR A 41 1.31 -8.54 -2.26
N HIS A 42 1.77 -9.44 -1.39
CA HIS A 42 0.88 -10.29 -0.61
C HIS A 42 -0.03 -9.48 0.32
N THR A 43 0.50 -8.40 0.91
CA THR A 43 -0.29 -7.49 1.75
C THR A 43 -1.31 -6.71 0.93
N LEU A 44 -0.90 -6.14 -0.20
CA LEU A 44 -1.78 -5.38 -1.10
C LEU A 44 -2.92 -6.25 -1.63
N MET A 45 -2.59 -7.45 -2.13
CA MET A 45 -3.58 -8.43 -2.60
C MET A 45 -4.59 -8.79 -1.50
N LYS A 46 -4.12 -9.04 -0.27
CA LYS A 46 -5.00 -9.34 0.86
C LYS A 46 -5.96 -8.19 1.16
N LEU A 47 -5.46 -6.95 1.18
CA LEU A 47 -6.27 -5.77 1.48
C LEU A 47 -7.28 -5.44 0.38
N GLU A 48 -6.91 -5.67 -0.88
CA GLU A 48 -7.78 -5.51 -2.03
C GLU A 48 -8.92 -6.54 -2.04
N LEU A 49 -8.62 -7.81 -1.76
CA LEU A 49 -9.64 -8.86 -1.60
C LEU A 49 -10.62 -8.58 -0.45
N GLN A 50 -10.19 -7.79 0.54
CA GLN A 50 -11.04 -7.34 1.65
C GLN A 50 -11.87 -6.09 1.30
N GLY A 51 -11.68 -5.50 0.11
CA GLY A 51 -12.37 -4.28 -0.32
C GLY A 51 -11.93 -3.02 0.44
N LEU A 52 -10.74 -3.03 1.05
CA LEU A 52 -10.23 -1.91 1.83
C LEU A 52 -9.44 -0.91 0.97
N ILE A 53 -8.75 -1.43 -0.05
CA ILE A 53 -7.96 -0.65 -1.01
C ILE A 53 -8.28 -1.13 -2.43
N GLN A 54 -7.96 -0.30 -3.40
CA GLN A 54 -7.96 -0.62 -4.83
C GLN A 54 -6.54 -0.51 -5.35
N VAL A 55 -6.10 -1.52 -6.12
CA VAL A 55 -4.77 -1.55 -6.72
C VAL A 55 -4.91 -1.52 -8.24
N GLU A 56 -4.41 -0.46 -8.86
CA GLU A 56 -4.45 -0.28 -10.32
C GLU A 56 -3.03 -0.41 -10.90
N THR A 57 -2.87 -1.19 -11.98
CA THR A 57 -1.59 -1.26 -12.68
C THR A 57 -1.44 -0.06 -13.62
N ILE A 58 -0.43 0.77 -13.40
CA ILE A 58 -0.08 1.91 -14.26
C ILE A 58 1.34 1.70 -14.79
N GLY A 59 1.43 1.22 -16.04
CA GLY A 59 2.70 0.90 -16.67
C GLY A 59 3.41 -0.26 -15.98
N ARG A 60 4.45 0.03 -15.20
CA ARG A 60 5.26 -0.96 -14.46
C ARG A 60 5.13 -0.84 -12.94
N GLU A 61 4.23 0.01 -12.46
CA GLU A 61 3.99 0.20 -11.02
C GLU A 61 2.51 0.01 -10.69
N PHE A 62 2.24 -0.19 -9.41
CA PHE A 62 0.88 -0.12 -8.87
C PHE A 62 0.58 1.28 -8.34
N LEU A 63 -0.65 1.74 -8.59
CA LEU A 63 -1.28 2.84 -7.90
C LEU A 63 -2.25 2.27 -6.86
N ILE A 64 -2.03 2.60 -5.59
CA ILE A 64 -2.81 2.10 -4.46
C ILE A 64 -3.70 3.22 -3.95
N LYS A 65 -5.02 3.00 -3.89
CA LYS A 65 -6.02 3.97 -3.42
C LYS A 65 -6.90 3.36 -2.33
N PRO A 66 -7.44 4.15 -1.40
CA PRO A 66 -8.51 3.67 -0.53
C PRO A 66 -9.78 3.43 -1.35
N VAL A 67 -10.55 2.38 -1.03
CA VAL A 67 -11.90 2.23 -1.59
C VAL A 67 -12.79 3.30 -0.95
N LYS A 68 -13.45 4.12 -1.77
CA LYS A 68 -14.45 5.08 -1.27
C LYS A 68 -15.55 4.30 -0.57
N THR A 69 -15.64 4.46 0.75
CA THR A 69 -16.75 3.96 1.56
C THR A 69 -17.96 4.87 1.39
#